data_AF-V7BIG9-F1
#
_entry.id   AF-V7BIG9-F1
#
_cell.length_a   1.000
_cell.length_b   1.000
_cell.length_c   1.000
_cell.angle_alpha   90.00
_cell.angle_beta   90.00
_cell.angle_gamma   90.00
#
_symmetry.space_group_name_H-M   'P 1'
#
loop_
_entity.id
_entity.type
_entity.pdbx_description
1 polymer ?
#
loop_
_entity_poly.entity_id
_entity_poly.type
_entity_poly.pdbx_seq_one_letter_code
_entity_poly.pdbx_strand_id
1 'polypeptide(L)'
;MGMNPDAAFDAYDYLFEEIEGEDDYFSEELEVEPYINSAFRSSSTNEVYFFLQDKYMRLYYTPGQQTQTDDKILRDLDWICYDFPSLEHSSFSAYGIKCSFDTEDYKAYIFSECYCVYLDYANDKILSFSAIRRTFPILENTVFEQNIHSAFRSPRGQEVYLFKGNKYCCLDYDSKQLIDPIRKITEGFPILKGTIFENGIDACFASHKENEVYLFKGENYVLMNFIDDTLVDDVKPMVDVGHL
;
A
#
# COMPACT_ATOMS: atom_id res chain seq x y z
N MET A 1 -0.47 -38.31 11.50
CA MET A 1 0.35 -38.20 10.27
C MET A 1 0.67 -36.74 10.10
N GLY A 2 1.81 -36.30 10.62
CA GLY A 2 2.30 -34.94 10.41
C GLY A 2 2.98 -34.87 9.05
N MET A 3 2.62 -33.87 8.25
CA MET A 3 3.37 -33.55 7.04
C MET A 3 4.74 -33.00 7.45
N ASN A 4 5.80 -33.54 6.84
CA ASN A 4 7.15 -33.06 7.01
C ASN A 4 7.29 -31.68 6.34
N PRO A 5 7.69 -30.62 7.04
CA PRO A 5 7.88 -29.29 6.44
C PRO A 5 8.96 -29.26 5.34
N ASP A 6 9.86 -30.25 5.30
CA ASP A 6 10.89 -30.35 4.25
C ASP A 6 10.31 -30.78 2.88
N ALA A 7 9.12 -31.40 2.85
CA ALA A 7 8.52 -31.87 1.59
C ALA A 7 7.95 -30.73 0.73
N ALA A 8 7.72 -29.55 1.31
CA ALA A 8 7.30 -28.37 0.56
C ALA A 8 8.49 -27.70 -0.15
N PHE A 9 9.71 -27.81 0.42
CA PHE A 9 10.92 -27.21 -0.15
C PHE A 9 11.40 -28.00 -1.37
N ASP A 10 11.37 -29.34 -1.29
CA ASP A 10 11.74 -30.22 -2.41
C ASP A 10 10.80 -30.12 -3.62
N ALA A 11 9.52 -29.74 -3.41
CA ALA A 11 8.57 -29.57 -4.50
C ALA A 11 8.85 -28.31 -5.36
N TYR A 12 9.53 -27.31 -4.79
CA TYR A 12 9.95 -26.11 -5.53
C TYR A 12 11.21 -26.37 -6.37
N ASP A 13 12.17 -27.15 -5.86
CA ASP A 13 13.38 -27.52 -6.61
C ASP A 13 13.04 -28.46 -7.80
N TYR A 14 12.10 -29.40 -7.62
CA TYR A 14 11.66 -30.29 -8.71
C TYR A 14 10.88 -29.57 -9.81
N LEU A 15 10.26 -28.42 -9.53
CA LEU A 15 9.58 -27.61 -10.55
C LEU A 15 10.56 -26.80 -11.41
N PHE A 16 11.79 -26.59 -10.92
CA PHE A 16 12.83 -25.79 -11.57
C PHE A 16 13.70 -26.58 -12.56
N GLU A 17 13.79 -27.92 -12.42
CA GLU A 17 14.63 -28.76 -13.30
C GLU A 17 13.97 -29.18 -14.62
N GLU A 18 12.67 -28.94 -14.85
CA GLU A 18 11.95 -29.44 -16.05
C GLU A 18 11.61 -28.39 -17.12
N ILE A 19 12.21 -27.19 -17.08
CA ILE A 19 12.06 -26.18 -18.14
C ILE A 19 13.41 -25.95 -18.86
N GLU A 20 13.88 -26.96 -19.57
CA GLU A 20 14.80 -26.75 -20.69
C GLU A 20 14.01 -26.76 -22.01
N GLY A 21 13.63 -25.57 -22.49
CA GLY A 21 13.09 -25.42 -23.84
C GLY A 21 12.28 -24.14 -24.06
N GLU A 22 12.84 -23.28 -24.92
CA GLU A 22 12.21 -22.12 -25.59
C GLU A 22 12.07 -20.80 -24.80
N ASP A 23 13.10 -19.97 -24.98
CA ASP A 23 13.14 -18.49 -25.03
C ASP A 23 11.80 -17.73 -24.85
N ASP A 24 11.46 -17.41 -23.61
CA ASP A 24 10.89 -16.10 -23.25
C ASP A 24 11.28 -15.78 -21.80
N TYR A 25 12.33 -14.97 -21.63
CA TYR A 25 12.79 -14.53 -20.32
C TYR A 25 11.74 -13.58 -19.72
N PHE A 26 10.71 -14.14 -19.07
CA PHE A 26 10.03 -13.46 -17.98
C PHE A 26 11.05 -13.27 -16.86
N SER A 27 11.82 -12.19 -16.93
CA SER A 27 12.49 -11.66 -15.75
C SER A 27 11.40 -11.14 -14.83
N GLU A 28 10.78 -12.02 -14.04
CA GLU A 28 10.29 -11.63 -12.73
C GLU A 28 11.53 -11.09 -12.01
N GLU A 29 11.79 -9.78 -12.13
CA GLU A 29 12.60 -9.09 -11.14
C GLU A 29 12.02 -9.51 -9.80
N LEU A 30 12.82 -10.22 -8.99
CA LEU A 30 12.46 -10.54 -7.62
C LEU A 30 12.12 -9.20 -6.95
N GLU A 31 10.83 -8.89 -6.84
CA GLU A 31 10.37 -7.71 -6.14
C GLU A 31 10.85 -7.87 -4.69
N VAL A 32 11.86 -7.07 -4.34
CA VAL A 32 12.36 -7.04 -2.98
C VAL A 32 11.21 -6.57 -2.11
N GLU A 33 10.80 -7.39 -1.16
CA GLU A 33 9.68 -7.09 -0.25
C GLU A 33 9.91 -5.68 0.35
N PRO A 34 8.94 -4.76 0.21
CA PRO A 34 9.12 -3.40 0.67
C PRO A 34 9.15 -3.34 2.19
N TYR A 35 9.79 -2.29 2.73
CA TYR A 35 9.86 -2.11 4.18
C TYR A 35 8.48 -1.86 4.79
N ILE A 36 7.68 -1.03 4.13
CA ILE A 36 6.27 -0.78 4.44
C ILE A 36 5.47 -1.24 3.23
N ASN A 37 4.61 -2.24 3.40
CA ASN A 37 3.73 -2.71 2.34
C ASN A 37 2.56 -1.77 2.12
N SER A 38 2.01 -1.21 3.21
CA SER A 38 0.87 -0.33 3.06
C SER A 38 0.67 0.64 4.21
N ALA A 39 -0.10 1.68 3.95
CA ALA A 39 -0.52 2.64 4.95
C ALA A 39 -1.90 3.20 4.63
N PHE A 40 -2.65 3.57 5.67
CA PHE A 40 -3.81 4.46 5.52
C PHE A 40 -4.00 5.34 6.74
N ARG A 41 -4.59 6.52 6.52
CA ARG A 41 -4.88 7.49 7.57
C ARG A 41 -6.11 7.07 8.37
N SER A 42 -6.01 7.05 9.70
CA SER A 42 -7.15 6.82 10.57
C SER A 42 -8.11 8.01 10.57
N SER A 43 -9.39 7.82 10.91
CA SER A 43 -10.30 8.93 11.22
C SER A 43 -9.90 9.66 12.50
N SER A 44 -9.18 8.98 13.40
CA SER A 44 -8.60 9.60 14.58
C SER A 44 -7.48 10.55 14.15
N THR A 45 -7.57 11.80 14.60
CA THR A 45 -6.62 12.85 14.23
C THR A 45 -5.18 12.41 14.49
N ASN A 46 -4.35 12.58 13.47
CA ASN A 46 -2.92 12.27 13.51
C ASN A 46 -2.60 10.81 13.80
N GLU A 47 -3.51 9.87 13.53
CA GLU A 47 -3.23 8.45 13.59
C GLU A 47 -3.08 7.83 12.19
N VAL A 48 -2.15 6.89 12.05
CA VAL A 48 -1.88 6.16 10.81
C VAL A 48 -1.67 4.68 11.12
N TYR A 49 -2.19 3.82 10.25
CA TYR A 49 -1.92 2.39 10.25
C TYR A 49 -0.82 2.09 9.24
N PHE A 50 0.21 1.37 9.66
CA PHE A 50 1.26 0.85 8.77
C PHE A 50 1.21 -0.68 8.77
N PHE A 51 1.32 -1.26 7.58
CA PHE A 51 1.31 -2.70 7.35
C PHE A 51 2.67 -3.16 6.84
N LEU A 52 3.23 -4.17 7.50
CA LEU A 52 4.54 -4.74 7.24
C LEU A 52 4.39 -6.26 7.30
N GLN A 53 4.51 -6.93 6.16
CA GLN A 53 4.19 -8.34 5.97
C GLN A 53 2.77 -8.63 6.53
N ASP A 54 2.63 -9.66 7.34
CA ASP A 54 1.40 -10.07 8.03
C ASP A 54 1.15 -9.34 9.36
N LYS A 55 1.91 -8.28 9.62
CA LYS A 55 1.82 -7.45 10.82
C LYS A 55 1.39 -6.03 10.51
N TYR A 56 0.98 -5.34 11.55
CA TYR A 56 0.70 -3.92 11.47
C TYR A 56 1.14 -3.21 12.74
N MET A 57 1.29 -1.90 12.63
CA MET A 57 1.47 -1.00 13.76
C MET A 57 0.58 0.22 13.58
N ARG A 58 0.26 0.89 14.68
CA ARG A 58 -0.49 2.16 14.67
C ARG A 58 0.34 3.24 15.32
N LEU A 59 0.51 4.36 14.63
CA LEU A 59 1.28 5.49 15.10
C LEU A 59 0.39 6.71 15.29
N TYR A 60 0.70 7.49 16.31
CA TYR A 60 0.42 8.92 16.33
C TYR A 60 1.57 9.63 15.64
N TYR A 61 1.31 10.48 14.65
CA TYR A 61 2.33 11.22 13.91
C TYR A 61 2.11 12.73 13.97
N THR A 62 3.17 13.51 13.80
CA THR A 62 3.19 14.96 14.01
C THR A 62 3.47 15.71 12.71
N PRO A 63 2.48 15.83 11.79
CA PRO A 63 2.70 16.44 10.49
C PRO A 63 3.12 17.91 10.62
N GLY A 64 4.09 18.33 9.80
CA GLY A 64 4.63 19.70 9.78
C GLY A 64 5.77 19.99 10.76
N GLN A 65 6.19 19.01 11.58
CA GLN A 65 7.38 19.12 12.43
C GLN A 65 8.59 18.49 11.74
N GLN A 66 9.36 19.28 10.99
CA GLN A 66 10.43 18.77 10.11
C GLN A 66 11.75 18.45 10.84
N THR A 67 11.98 19.02 12.02
CA THR A 67 13.25 18.95 12.75
C THR A 67 13.17 18.21 14.09
N GLN A 68 11.97 18.03 14.64
CA GLN A 68 11.74 17.29 15.87
C GLN A 68 10.33 16.72 15.85
N THR A 69 10.19 15.41 15.62
CA THR A 69 8.90 14.74 15.70
C THR A 69 8.62 14.29 17.14
N ASP A 70 7.34 14.25 17.52
CA ASP A 70 6.85 13.61 18.76
C ASP A 70 5.93 12.44 18.40
N ASP A 71 6.34 11.71 17.35
CA ASP A 71 5.63 10.55 16.84
C ASP A 71 5.68 9.43 17.88
N LYS A 72 4.55 8.76 18.11
CA LYS A 72 4.39 7.76 19.18
C LYS A 72 3.79 6.48 18.63
N ILE A 73 4.34 5.36 19.06
CA ILE A 73 3.72 4.05 18.83
C ILE A 73 2.48 3.95 19.73
N LEU A 74 1.31 3.85 19.12
CA LEU A 74 0.03 3.63 19.79
C LEU A 74 -0.30 2.14 19.88
N ARG A 75 0.15 1.37 18.90
CA ARG A 75 0.08 -0.09 18.86
C ARG A 75 1.40 -0.61 18.31
N ASP A 76 2.12 -1.36 19.14
CA ASP A 76 3.35 -2.05 18.74
C ASP A 76 3.09 -3.02 17.59
N LEU A 77 4.16 -3.31 16.84
CA LEU A 77 4.11 -4.23 15.71
C LEU A 77 3.58 -5.60 16.14
N ASP A 78 2.43 -5.99 15.60
CA ASP A 78 1.77 -7.23 15.96
C ASP A 78 0.98 -7.79 14.77
N TRP A 79 0.57 -9.05 14.87
CA TRP A 79 -0.15 -9.76 13.83
C TRP A 79 -1.49 -9.10 13.53
N ILE A 80 -1.80 -8.92 12.24
CA ILE A 80 -3.07 -8.31 11.80
C ILE A 80 -4.27 -9.04 12.41
N CYS A 81 -4.24 -10.37 12.45
CA CYS A 81 -5.37 -11.18 12.92
C CYS A 81 -5.69 -11.05 14.42
N TYR A 82 -4.80 -10.48 15.24
CA TYR A 82 -5.09 -10.31 16.67
C TYR A 82 -6.04 -9.15 16.95
N ASP A 83 -5.86 -8.04 16.23
CA ASP A 83 -6.74 -6.87 16.37
C ASP A 83 -7.83 -6.82 15.28
N PHE A 84 -7.64 -7.58 14.19
CA PHE A 84 -8.62 -7.76 13.12
C PHE A 84 -8.97 -9.24 12.89
N PRO A 85 -9.55 -9.95 13.88
CA PRO A 85 -9.93 -11.36 13.73
C PRO A 85 -10.93 -11.62 12.60
N SER A 86 -11.68 -10.63 12.13
CA SER A 86 -12.53 -10.77 10.94
C SER A 86 -11.74 -11.12 9.67
N LEU A 87 -10.45 -10.78 9.63
CA LEU A 87 -9.53 -11.10 8.55
C LEU A 87 -8.81 -12.45 8.76
N GLU A 88 -9.07 -13.18 9.84
CA GLU A 88 -8.47 -14.49 10.07
C GLU A 88 -8.84 -15.48 8.96
N HIS A 89 -7.92 -16.39 8.64
CA HIS A 89 -8.07 -17.39 7.56
C HIS A 89 -8.28 -16.78 6.17
N SER A 90 -7.71 -15.60 5.92
CA SER A 90 -7.72 -14.93 4.62
C SER A 90 -6.30 -14.64 4.12
N SER A 91 -6.17 -14.21 2.86
CA SER A 91 -4.90 -13.72 2.32
C SER A 91 -4.35 -12.54 3.11
N PHE A 92 -5.23 -11.69 3.66
CA PHE A 92 -4.83 -10.54 4.47
C PHE A 92 -4.12 -10.95 5.77
N SER A 93 -4.50 -12.07 6.37
CA SER A 93 -3.79 -12.61 7.55
C SER A 93 -2.56 -13.44 7.21
N ALA A 94 -2.53 -14.10 6.03
CA ALA A 94 -1.48 -15.03 5.66
C ALA A 94 -0.32 -14.35 4.91
N TYR A 95 -0.62 -13.35 4.10
CA TYR A 95 0.34 -12.64 3.24
C TYR A 95 0.39 -11.15 3.55
N GLY A 96 -0.48 -10.66 4.43
CA GLY A 96 -0.55 -9.26 4.81
C GLY A 96 -1.44 -8.39 3.93
N ILE A 97 -1.54 -7.13 4.34
CA ILE A 97 -2.18 -6.06 3.58
C ILE A 97 -1.11 -5.39 2.71
N LYS A 98 -1.23 -5.56 1.40
CA LYS A 98 -0.27 -5.10 0.40
C LYS A 98 -0.58 -3.73 -0.18
N CYS A 99 -1.82 -3.26 -0.06
CA CYS A 99 -2.22 -1.90 -0.41
C CYS A 99 -3.46 -1.52 0.43
N SER A 100 -3.67 -0.23 0.69
CA SER A 100 -4.83 0.25 1.44
C SER A 100 -5.06 1.74 1.21
N PHE A 101 -6.29 2.20 1.43
CA PHE A 101 -6.61 3.62 1.55
C PHE A 101 -7.86 3.83 2.42
N ASP A 102 -7.90 4.95 3.14
CA ASP A 102 -9.06 5.40 3.90
C ASP A 102 -10.17 5.97 2.99
N THR A 103 -11.43 5.79 3.39
CA THR A 103 -12.58 6.41 2.73
C THR A 103 -13.23 7.46 3.63
N GLU A 104 -14.39 7.17 4.20
CA GLU A 104 -15.10 8.02 5.15
C GLU A 104 -15.35 7.25 6.45
N ASP A 105 -15.52 8.00 7.54
CA ASP A 105 -15.63 7.45 8.88
C ASP A 105 -14.45 6.49 9.16
N TYR A 106 -14.72 5.41 9.89
CA TYR A 106 -13.77 4.35 10.21
C TYR A 106 -13.71 3.26 9.13
N LYS A 107 -13.81 3.64 7.85
CA LYS A 107 -13.81 2.70 6.74
C LYS A 107 -12.57 2.83 5.87
N ALA A 108 -12.10 1.69 5.36
CA ALA A 108 -10.97 1.63 4.46
C ALA A 108 -11.12 0.47 3.47
N TYR A 109 -10.58 0.64 2.27
CA TYR A 109 -10.29 -0.49 1.40
C TYR A 109 -8.90 -1.03 1.70
N ILE A 110 -8.79 -2.34 1.89
CA ILE A 110 -7.52 -3.06 2.04
C ILE A 110 -7.40 -4.10 0.92
N PHE A 111 -6.18 -4.35 0.48
CA PHE A 111 -5.85 -5.21 -0.66
C PHE A 111 -4.76 -6.21 -0.29
N SER A 112 -4.90 -7.43 -0.79
CA SER A 112 -3.91 -8.49 -0.67
C SER A 112 -4.03 -9.34 -1.94
N GLU A 113 -2.98 -9.30 -2.77
CA GLU A 113 -3.02 -9.82 -4.14
C GLU A 113 -4.20 -9.21 -4.94
N CYS A 114 -4.98 -10.07 -5.62
CA CYS A 114 -6.12 -9.67 -6.43
C CYS A 114 -7.41 -9.50 -5.63
N TYR A 115 -7.36 -9.60 -4.30
CA TYR A 115 -8.50 -9.48 -3.40
C TYR A 115 -8.53 -8.14 -2.69
N CYS A 116 -9.74 -7.65 -2.43
CA CYS A 116 -9.96 -6.46 -1.64
C CYS A 116 -11.12 -6.64 -0.66
N VAL A 117 -10.97 -6.00 0.48
CA VAL A 117 -11.98 -5.93 1.55
C VAL A 117 -12.32 -4.46 1.79
N TYR A 118 -13.62 -4.16 1.91
CA TYR A 118 -14.07 -2.91 2.48
C TYR A 118 -14.32 -3.14 3.97
N LEU A 119 -13.50 -2.55 4.83
CA LEU A 119 -13.44 -2.82 6.26
C LEU A 119 -13.95 -1.61 7.04
N ASP A 120 -14.83 -1.82 8.00
CA ASP A 120 -15.00 -0.92 9.15
C ASP A 120 -13.95 -1.33 10.20
N TYR A 121 -12.85 -0.58 10.26
CA TYR A 121 -11.68 -0.93 11.05
C TYR A 121 -11.80 -0.54 12.53
N ALA A 122 -12.81 0.25 12.91
CA ALA A 122 -13.07 0.53 14.31
C ALA A 122 -13.78 -0.65 15.00
N ASN A 123 -14.62 -1.37 14.25
CA ASN A 123 -15.43 -2.47 14.76
C ASN A 123 -14.97 -3.85 14.26
N ASP A 124 -13.87 -3.91 13.51
CA ASP A 124 -13.37 -5.10 12.83
C ASP A 124 -14.48 -5.83 12.04
N LYS A 125 -15.13 -5.10 11.14
CA LYS A 125 -16.27 -5.62 10.38
C LYS A 125 -16.05 -5.51 8.88
N ILE A 126 -15.97 -6.66 8.23
CA ILE A 126 -15.98 -6.77 6.77
C ILE A 126 -17.35 -6.31 6.25
N LEU A 127 -17.36 -5.21 5.50
CA LEU A 127 -18.53 -4.67 4.81
C LEU A 127 -18.69 -5.27 3.42
N SER A 128 -17.57 -5.64 2.78
CA SER A 128 -17.53 -6.33 1.49
C SER A 128 -16.21 -7.07 1.33
N PHE A 129 -16.22 -8.20 0.62
CA PHE A 129 -15.02 -8.96 0.23
C PHE A 129 -15.20 -9.48 -1.20
N SER A 130 -14.35 -9.04 -2.13
CA SER A 130 -14.33 -9.54 -3.50
C SER A 130 -12.97 -9.37 -4.18
N ALA A 131 -12.84 -9.92 -5.39
CA ALA A 131 -11.70 -9.63 -6.25
C ALA A 131 -11.73 -8.15 -6.71
N ILE A 132 -10.57 -7.56 -6.98
CA ILE A 132 -10.43 -6.16 -7.44
C ILE A 132 -11.33 -5.91 -8.66
N ARG A 133 -11.27 -6.78 -9.68
CA ARG A 133 -12.13 -6.69 -10.89
C ARG A 133 -13.64 -6.70 -10.62
N ARG A 134 -14.09 -7.26 -9.49
CA ARG A 134 -15.51 -7.27 -9.12
C ARG A 134 -15.89 -6.03 -8.33
N THR A 135 -15.01 -5.58 -7.44
CA THR A 135 -15.23 -4.38 -6.63
C THR A 135 -15.11 -3.11 -7.48
N PHE A 136 -14.11 -3.06 -8.35
CA PHE A 136 -13.80 -1.97 -9.28
C PHE A 136 -13.70 -2.51 -10.72
N PRO A 137 -14.85 -2.76 -11.39
CA PRO A 137 -14.86 -3.32 -12.75
C PRO A 137 -14.11 -2.50 -13.79
N ILE A 138 -13.97 -1.19 -13.57
CA ILE A 138 -13.20 -0.30 -14.46
C ILE A 138 -11.69 -0.64 -14.48
N LEU A 139 -11.20 -1.42 -13.51
CA LEU A 139 -9.81 -1.87 -13.45
C LEU A 139 -9.60 -3.25 -14.11
N GLU A 140 -10.65 -3.91 -14.61
CA GLU A 140 -10.53 -5.17 -15.35
C GLU A 140 -9.74 -4.99 -16.65
N ASN A 141 -8.86 -5.93 -16.96
CA ASN A 141 -7.91 -5.89 -18.07
C ASN A 141 -6.92 -4.72 -18.02
N THR A 142 -6.70 -4.15 -16.83
CA THR A 142 -5.68 -3.12 -16.60
C THR A 142 -4.53 -3.69 -15.78
N VAL A 143 -3.44 -2.93 -15.66
CA VAL A 143 -2.32 -3.30 -14.77
C VAL A 143 -2.79 -3.53 -13.33
N PHE A 144 -3.81 -2.82 -12.86
CA PHE A 144 -4.31 -2.87 -11.48
C PHE A 144 -5.19 -4.07 -11.14
N GLU A 145 -5.54 -4.92 -12.13
CA GLU A 145 -6.51 -6.00 -11.91
C GLU A 145 -6.04 -7.03 -10.87
N GLN A 146 -4.75 -7.39 -10.92
CA GLN A 146 -4.20 -8.49 -10.14
C GLN A 146 -3.59 -8.05 -8.81
N ASN A 147 -3.13 -6.81 -8.70
CA ASN A 147 -2.67 -6.21 -7.45
C ASN A 147 -2.54 -4.68 -7.65
N ILE A 148 -2.38 -3.97 -6.55
CA ILE A 148 -2.10 -2.53 -6.49
C ILE A 148 -0.94 -2.37 -5.50
N HIS A 149 0.06 -1.55 -5.80
CA HIS A 149 1.23 -1.37 -4.93
C HIS A 149 0.90 -0.41 -3.79
N SER A 150 0.29 0.73 -4.10
CA SER A 150 -0.05 1.70 -3.06
C SER A 150 -1.22 2.60 -3.47
N ALA A 151 -1.83 3.24 -2.50
CA ALA A 151 -2.95 4.14 -2.72
C ALA A 151 -3.02 5.23 -1.65
N PHE A 152 -3.52 6.41 -2.03
CA PHE A 152 -3.87 7.44 -1.05
C PHE A 152 -5.15 8.16 -1.42
N ARG A 153 -5.84 8.64 -0.37
CA ARG A 153 -7.08 9.38 -0.47
C ARG A 153 -6.84 10.85 -0.84
N SER A 154 -7.47 11.32 -1.92
CA SER A 154 -7.49 12.75 -2.25
C SER A 154 -8.31 13.52 -1.21
N PRO A 155 -7.99 14.77 -0.85
CA PRO A 155 -8.89 15.64 -0.10
C PRO A 155 -10.08 16.12 -0.93
N ARG A 156 -10.06 15.93 -2.26
CA ARG A 156 -11.17 16.32 -3.14
C ARG A 156 -12.16 15.15 -3.27
N GLY A 157 -13.44 15.47 -3.24
CA GLY A 157 -14.53 14.54 -3.60
C GLY A 157 -14.39 13.18 -2.93
N GLN A 158 -14.63 12.10 -3.67
CA GLN A 158 -14.36 10.71 -3.29
C GLN A 158 -13.21 10.12 -4.15
N GLU A 159 -12.26 10.96 -4.54
CA GLU A 159 -11.13 10.56 -5.38
C GLU A 159 -10.07 9.79 -4.57
N VAL A 160 -9.51 8.73 -5.15
CA VAL A 160 -8.35 7.98 -4.64
C VAL A 160 -7.37 7.74 -5.78
N TYR A 161 -6.09 7.92 -5.48
CA TYR A 161 -4.99 7.65 -6.39
C TYR A 161 -4.46 6.24 -6.11
N LEU A 162 -4.36 5.41 -7.16
CA LEU A 162 -3.79 4.06 -7.09
C LEU A 162 -2.51 4.00 -7.91
N PHE A 163 -1.50 3.29 -7.41
CA PHE A 163 -0.18 3.14 -8.03
C PHE A 163 0.18 1.68 -8.27
N LYS A 164 0.82 1.42 -9.42
CA LYS A 164 1.41 0.13 -9.76
C LYS A 164 2.55 0.30 -10.75
N GLY A 165 3.75 -0.15 -10.37
CA GLY A 165 4.98 0.14 -11.12
C GLY A 165 5.08 1.64 -11.43
N ASN A 166 5.42 2.00 -12.67
CA ASN A 166 5.49 3.41 -13.08
C ASN A 166 4.14 4.04 -13.49
N LYS A 167 3.00 3.37 -13.22
CA LYS A 167 1.66 3.81 -13.60
C LYS A 167 0.85 4.24 -12.38
N TYR A 168 -0.10 5.13 -12.62
CA TYR A 168 -1.13 5.46 -11.66
C TYR A 168 -2.48 5.70 -12.34
N CYS A 169 -3.55 5.63 -11.56
CA CYS A 169 -4.88 6.10 -11.95
C CYS A 169 -5.54 6.87 -10.81
N CYS A 170 -6.55 7.68 -11.14
CA CYS A 170 -7.40 8.34 -10.17
C CYS A 170 -8.83 7.83 -10.38
N LEU A 171 -9.46 7.31 -9.33
CA LEU A 171 -10.82 6.80 -9.36
C LEU A 171 -11.67 7.44 -8.28
N ASP A 172 -12.96 7.54 -8.54
CA ASP A 172 -13.96 7.87 -7.53
C ASP A 172 -14.45 6.56 -6.89
N TYR A 173 -14.24 6.36 -5.59
CA TYR A 173 -14.47 5.04 -4.97
C TYR A 173 -15.94 4.73 -4.69
N ASP A 174 -16.83 5.73 -4.73
CA ASP A 174 -18.28 5.54 -4.56
C ASP A 174 -18.92 5.09 -5.89
N SER A 175 -18.70 5.87 -6.95
CA SER A 175 -19.16 5.53 -8.30
C SER A 175 -18.33 4.43 -8.97
N LYS A 176 -17.13 4.16 -8.45
CA LYS A 176 -16.16 3.16 -8.93
C LYS A 176 -15.73 3.42 -10.38
N GLN A 177 -15.72 4.69 -10.78
CA GLN A 177 -15.32 5.12 -12.13
C GLN A 177 -13.93 5.77 -12.09
N LEU A 178 -13.21 5.65 -13.20
CA LEU A 178 -12.00 6.45 -13.41
C LEU A 178 -12.39 7.91 -13.60
N ILE A 179 -11.66 8.79 -12.93
CA ILE A 179 -11.75 10.25 -13.12
C ILE A 179 -10.86 10.65 -14.29
N ASP A 180 -9.67 10.04 -14.38
CA ASP A 180 -8.70 10.27 -15.43
C ASP A 180 -8.17 8.95 -16.01
N PRO A 181 -7.67 8.94 -17.26
CA PRO A 181 -7.01 7.77 -17.83
C PRO A 181 -5.79 7.33 -17.03
N ILE A 182 -5.47 6.02 -17.11
CA ILE A 182 -4.24 5.45 -16.57
C ILE A 182 -3.04 6.06 -17.29
N ARG A 183 -2.11 6.65 -16.54
CA ARG A 183 -0.95 7.39 -17.06
C ARG A 183 0.30 7.11 -16.25
N LYS A 184 1.46 7.60 -16.69
CA LYS A 184 2.69 7.43 -15.90
C LYS A 184 2.65 8.31 -14.66
N ILE A 185 3.31 7.89 -13.59
CA ILE A 185 3.46 8.68 -12.36
C ILE A 185 3.97 10.09 -12.68
N THR A 186 5.05 10.18 -13.46
CA THR A 186 5.69 11.45 -13.83
C THR A 186 4.88 12.36 -14.77
N GLU A 187 3.79 11.85 -15.36
CA GLU A 187 2.84 12.67 -16.14
C GLU A 187 1.80 13.33 -15.23
N GLY A 188 1.51 12.74 -14.06
CA GLY A 188 0.62 13.31 -13.04
C GLY A 188 1.33 14.10 -11.95
N PHE A 189 2.52 13.65 -11.62
CA PHE A 189 3.37 14.18 -10.56
C PHE A 189 4.77 14.47 -11.13
N PRO A 190 4.92 15.49 -12.01
CA PRO A 190 6.20 15.87 -12.59
C PRO A 190 7.34 16.02 -11.59
N ILE A 191 7.06 16.44 -10.35
CA ILE A 191 8.07 16.58 -9.30
C ILE A 191 8.78 15.27 -8.93
N LEU A 192 8.13 14.12 -9.17
CA LEU A 192 8.71 12.80 -8.87
C LEU A 192 9.68 12.33 -9.96
N LYS A 193 9.80 13.04 -11.08
CA LYS A 193 10.71 12.68 -12.17
C LYS A 193 12.17 12.73 -11.73
N GLY A 194 12.93 11.67 -12.00
CA GLY A 194 14.32 11.54 -11.58
C GLY A 194 14.50 11.20 -10.09
N THR A 195 13.40 11.01 -9.35
CA THR A 195 13.44 10.49 -7.97
C THR A 195 13.29 8.96 -7.97
N ILE A 196 13.53 8.34 -6.81
CA ILE A 196 13.28 6.90 -6.62
C ILE A 196 11.81 6.52 -6.86
N PHE A 197 10.88 7.46 -6.72
CA PHE A 197 9.43 7.23 -6.85
C PHE A 197 8.92 7.24 -8.29
N GLU A 198 9.74 7.64 -9.28
CA GLU A 198 9.28 7.77 -10.67
C GLU A 198 8.78 6.45 -11.28
N ASN A 199 9.33 5.33 -10.80
CA ASN A 199 9.06 3.97 -11.27
C ASN A 199 8.27 3.13 -10.27
N GLY A 200 7.64 3.76 -9.27
CA GLY A 200 6.75 3.07 -8.33
C GLY A 200 6.91 3.57 -6.91
N ILE A 201 5.86 3.33 -6.13
CA ILE A 201 5.70 3.77 -4.74
C ILE A 201 5.21 2.54 -3.96
N ASP A 202 5.95 2.15 -2.93
CA ASP A 202 5.71 0.92 -2.19
C ASP A 202 4.52 1.07 -1.24
N ALA A 203 4.44 2.21 -0.55
CA ALA A 203 3.28 2.59 0.25
C ALA A 203 3.07 4.10 0.19
N CYS A 204 1.85 4.55 0.43
CA CYS A 204 1.56 5.97 0.63
C CYS A 204 0.32 6.15 1.51
N PHE A 205 0.18 7.33 2.12
CA PHE A 205 -1.07 7.74 2.76
C PHE A 205 -1.19 9.27 2.77
N ALA A 206 -2.44 9.74 2.79
CA ALA A 206 -2.74 11.16 2.90
C ALA A 206 -2.59 11.64 4.35
N SER A 207 -1.92 12.77 4.55
CA SER A 207 -1.76 13.38 5.87
C SER A 207 -3.10 13.91 6.41
N HIS A 208 -3.16 14.12 7.72
CA HIS A 208 -4.19 14.94 8.36
C HIS A 208 -3.98 16.43 8.06
N LYS A 209 -2.75 16.84 7.75
CA LYS A 209 -2.47 18.18 7.23
C LYS A 209 -2.87 18.22 5.76
N GLU A 210 -3.63 19.25 5.39
CA GLU A 210 -4.21 19.37 4.05
C GLU A 210 -3.13 19.31 2.96
N ASN A 211 -3.49 18.63 1.87
CA ASN A 211 -2.69 18.47 0.65
C ASN A 211 -1.32 17.78 0.82
N GLU A 212 -1.00 17.28 2.01
CA GLU A 212 0.22 16.54 2.24
C GLU A 212 0.01 15.03 2.07
N VAL A 213 0.94 14.36 1.39
CA VAL A 213 0.96 12.92 1.18
C VAL A 213 2.36 12.39 1.47
N TYR A 214 2.43 11.31 2.25
CA TYR A 214 3.69 10.59 2.48
C TYR A 214 3.82 9.48 1.43
N LEU A 215 4.96 9.43 0.74
CA LEU A 215 5.30 8.37 -0.21
C LEU A 215 6.50 7.59 0.33
N PHE A 216 6.43 6.27 0.31
CA PHE A 216 7.45 5.36 0.83
C PHE A 216 8.01 4.49 -0.28
N LYS A 217 9.34 4.29 -0.27
CA LYS A 217 10.02 3.37 -1.18
C LYS A 217 11.32 2.84 -0.59
N GLY A 218 11.44 1.52 -0.51
CA GLY A 218 12.55 0.86 0.19
C GLY A 218 12.63 1.35 1.63
N GLU A 219 13.78 1.89 2.00
CA GLU A 219 14.02 2.47 3.35
C GLU A 219 13.80 3.98 3.40
N ASN A 220 13.31 4.60 2.32
CA ASN A 220 13.17 6.05 2.20
C ASN A 220 11.72 6.48 2.11
N TYR A 221 11.47 7.74 2.45
CA TYR A 221 10.20 8.39 2.25
C TYR A 221 10.38 9.85 1.78
N VAL A 222 9.31 10.41 1.26
CA VAL A 222 9.20 11.85 1.01
C VAL A 222 7.82 12.34 1.40
N LEU A 223 7.76 13.60 1.88
CA LEU A 223 6.51 14.32 2.09
C LEU A 223 6.27 15.25 0.90
N MET A 224 5.13 15.08 0.25
CA MET A 224 4.75 15.85 -0.94
C MET A 224 3.52 16.70 -0.65
N ASN A 225 3.51 17.96 -1.10
CA ASN A 225 2.26 18.68 -1.31
C ASN A 225 1.73 18.32 -2.69
N PHE A 226 0.64 17.56 -2.74
CA PHE A 226 0.15 16.97 -3.99
C PHE A 226 -0.59 17.96 -4.89
N ILE A 227 -1.18 19.03 -4.33
CA ILE A 227 -1.88 20.06 -5.12
C ILE A 227 -0.86 20.94 -5.84
N ASP A 228 0.17 21.37 -5.11
CA ASP A 228 1.19 22.26 -5.66
C ASP A 228 2.25 21.52 -6.50
N ASP A 229 2.22 20.19 -6.51
CA ASP A 229 3.23 19.31 -7.11
C ASP A 229 4.65 19.65 -6.63
N THR A 230 4.83 19.76 -5.32
CA THR A 230 6.11 20.11 -4.69
C THR A 230 6.48 19.13 -3.58
N LEU A 231 7.77 18.86 -3.41
CA LEU A 231 8.26 18.18 -2.21
C LEU A 231 8.34 19.17 -1.07
N VAL A 232 7.84 18.79 0.11
CA VAL A 232 7.94 19.58 1.33
C VAL A 232 9.38 19.59 1.85
N ASP A 233 10.12 18.51 1.60
CA ASP A 233 11.53 18.34 1.93
C ASP A 233 12.18 17.33 0.96
N ASP A 234 13.49 17.17 1.03
CA ASP A 234 14.22 16.14 0.29
C ASP A 234 13.78 14.72 0.70
N VAL A 235 14.13 13.74 -0.14
CA VAL A 235 13.93 12.32 0.19
C VAL A 235 14.80 11.94 1.39
N LYS A 236 14.20 11.32 2.41
CA LYS A 236 14.86 10.98 3.68
C LYS A 236 14.72 9.49 4.01
N PRO A 237 15.66 8.91 4.78
CA PRO A 237 15.45 7.58 5.36
C PRO A 237 14.27 7.61 6.35
N MET A 238 13.51 6.52 6.43
CA MET A 238 12.38 6.40 7.36
C MET A 238 12.83 6.43 8.83
N VAL A 239 14.02 5.91 9.10
CA VAL A 239 14.65 5.96 10.43
C VAL A 239 15.99 6.67 10.28
N ASP A 240 16.14 7.81 10.93
CA ASP A 240 17.41 8.52 10.98
C ASP A 240 18.30 7.86 12.04
N VAL A 241 19.43 7.29 11.61
CA VAL A 241 20.38 6.57 12.48
C VAL A 241 21.23 7.55 13.33
N GLY A 242 20.96 8.85 13.27
CA GLY A 242 21.78 9.91 13.88
C GLY A 242 21.71 10.07 15.41
N HIS A 243 20.80 9.38 16.12
CA HIS A 243 20.61 9.58 17.57
C HIS A 243 20.33 8.28 18.35
N LEU A 244 21.25 7.31 18.27
CA LEU A 244 21.40 6.25 19.28
C LEU A 244 22.54 6.56 20.24
#